data_AF-A0A8J9X713-F1
#
_entry.id   AF-A0A8J9X713-F1
#
_cell.length_a   1.000
_cell.length_b   1.000
_cell.length_c   1.000
_cell.angle_alpha   90.00
_cell.angle_beta   90.00
_cell.angle_gamma   90.00
#
_symmetry.space_group_name_H-M   'P 1'
#
loop_
_entity.id
_entity.type
_entity.pdbx_description
1 polymer ?
#
loop_
_entity_poly.entity_id
_entity_poly.type
_entity_poly.pdbx_seq_one_letter_code
_entity_poly.pdbx_strand_id
1 'polypeptide(L)'
;EIGREALCWQLSSAKPGNGVEQIRDKSVTTYWQSDGTAQPHWIQVHFGRRVAISHVCLYLDFSLDESYTPKRITIEAGMTTQDLSFATYPVNTSIEVHEPVGW
;
A
#
# COMPACT_ATOMS: atom_id res chain seq x y z
N GLU A 1 -12.03 7.27 7.23
CA GLU A 1 -11.20 6.07 7.02
C GLU A 1 -10.26 5.94 8.23
N ILE A 2 -9.93 4.71 8.64
CA ILE A 2 -9.25 4.41 9.91
C ILE A 2 -7.75 4.74 9.92
N GLY A 3 -7.14 4.89 8.75
CA GLY A 3 -5.74 5.27 8.54
C GLY A 3 -5.35 6.62 9.13
N ARG A 4 -6.31 7.51 9.42
CA ARG A 4 -6.10 8.73 10.24
C ARG A 4 -5.74 8.45 11.69
N GLU A 5 -6.14 7.29 12.22
CA GLU A 5 -5.81 6.85 13.58
C GLU A 5 -4.45 6.14 13.66
N ALA A 6 -3.78 5.91 12.53
CA ALA A 6 -2.45 5.34 12.50
C ALA A 6 -1.44 6.31 13.14
N LEU A 7 -0.57 5.78 13.99
CA LEU A 7 0.54 6.51 14.59
C LEU A 7 1.62 6.85 13.56
N CYS A 8 1.83 5.96 12.58
CA CYS A 8 2.90 6.10 11.62
C CYS A 8 2.56 5.42 10.30
N TRP A 9 2.95 6.08 9.21
CA TRP A 9 2.97 5.55 7.85
C TRP A 9 4.41 5.59 7.36
N GLN A 10 4.90 4.48 6.84
CA GLN A 10 6.26 4.33 6.35
C GLN A 10 6.23 3.73 4.95
N LEU A 11 7.21 4.11 4.14
CA LEU A 11 7.42 3.60 2.79
C LEU A 11 8.81 2.97 2.75
N SER A 12 8.98 1.91 1.97
CA SER A 12 10.29 1.29 1.75
C SER A 12 11.33 2.30 1.22
N SER A 13 10.90 3.17 0.32
CA SER A 13 11.66 4.28 -0.25
C SER A 13 10.68 5.25 -0.92
N ALA A 14 11.10 6.48 -1.22
CA ALA A 14 10.30 7.44 -1.95
C ALA A 14 11.19 8.45 -2.67
N LYS A 15 10.81 8.82 -3.90
CA LYS A 15 11.43 9.99 -4.56
C LYS A 15 11.05 11.28 -3.82
N PRO A 16 11.92 12.30 -3.81
CA PRO A 16 11.60 13.60 -3.22
C PRO A 16 10.29 14.17 -3.79
N GLY A 17 9.32 14.46 -2.93
CA GLY A 17 8.01 15.01 -3.32
C GLY A 17 6.93 13.97 -3.68
N ASN A 18 7.24 12.67 -3.65
CA ASN A 18 6.31 11.59 -3.97
C ASN A 18 6.34 10.50 -2.88
N GLY A 19 5.94 10.86 -1.66
CA GLY A 19 6.03 10.00 -0.47
C GLY A 19 4.69 9.79 0.25
N VAL A 20 4.76 9.69 1.58
CA VAL A 20 3.60 9.39 2.45
C VAL A 20 2.48 10.41 2.30
N GLU A 21 2.81 11.66 2.03
CA GLU A 21 1.80 12.71 1.86
C GLU A 21 0.87 12.40 0.68
N GLN A 22 1.42 11.97 -0.45
CA GLN A 22 0.67 11.73 -1.68
C GLN A 22 -0.26 10.51 -1.58
N ILE A 23 0.06 9.49 -0.77
CA ILE A 23 -0.87 8.36 -0.55
C ILE A 23 -1.99 8.68 0.46
N ARG A 24 -1.98 9.87 1.07
CA ARG A 24 -2.93 10.28 2.13
C ARG A 24 -3.69 11.57 1.83
N ASP A 25 -3.34 12.28 0.77
CA ASP A 25 -3.95 13.57 0.39
C ASP A 25 -5.34 13.43 -0.26
N LYS A 26 -5.77 12.19 -0.54
CA LYS A 26 -7.05 11.81 -1.19
C LYS A 26 -7.16 12.24 -2.65
N SER A 27 -6.06 12.61 -3.29
CA SER A 27 -6.03 12.88 -4.71
C SER A 27 -5.61 11.62 -5.47
N VAL A 28 -6.26 11.38 -6.61
CA VAL A 28 -5.86 10.33 -7.57
C VAL A 28 -4.87 10.85 -8.61
N THR A 29 -4.50 12.13 -8.55
CA THR A 29 -3.57 12.78 -9.48
C THR A 29 -2.16 12.91 -8.91
N THR A 30 -2.00 12.68 -7.60
CA THR A 30 -0.71 12.62 -6.90
C THR A 30 -0.48 11.18 -6.46
N TYR A 31 0.80 10.79 -6.35
CA TYR A 31 1.16 9.39 -6.12
C TYR A 31 2.47 9.27 -5.35
N TRP A 32 2.62 8.12 -4.68
CA TRP A 32 3.92 7.66 -4.20
C TRP A 32 4.70 7.03 -5.35
N GLN A 33 5.99 7.37 -5.42
CA GLN A 33 6.94 6.72 -6.32
C GLN A 33 8.10 6.20 -5.48
N SER A 34 8.28 4.88 -5.44
CA SER A 34 9.46 4.27 -4.82
C SER A 34 10.74 4.73 -5.53
N ASP A 35 11.82 4.83 -4.76
CA ASP A 35 13.14 5.15 -5.28
C ASP A 35 14.04 3.91 -5.22
N GLY A 36 14.44 3.41 -6.39
CA GLY A 36 15.29 2.23 -6.55
C GLY A 36 14.64 1.03 -7.25
N THR A 37 15.46 0.09 -7.71
CA THR A 37 15.05 -1.12 -8.44
C THR A 37 14.82 -2.34 -7.54
N ALA A 38 15.24 -2.27 -6.27
CA ALA A 38 15.11 -3.37 -5.33
C ALA A 38 13.65 -3.57 -4.91
N GLN A 39 13.10 -4.72 -5.28
CA GLN A 39 11.78 -5.18 -4.87
C GLN A 39 11.90 -6.11 -3.64
N PRO A 40 10.87 -6.19 -2.77
CA PRO A 40 9.57 -5.51 -2.88
C PRO A 40 9.59 -4.05 -2.38
N HIS A 41 8.71 -3.23 -2.95
CA HIS A 41 8.31 -1.96 -2.33
C HIS A 41 7.12 -2.18 -1.39
N TRP A 42 7.10 -1.47 -0.27
CA TRP A 42 6.05 -1.66 0.75
C TRP A 42 5.56 -0.34 1.33
N ILE A 43 4.30 -0.37 1.76
CA ILE A 43 3.65 0.64 2.60
C ILE A 43 3.38 -0.04 3.94
N GLN A 44 3.84 0.58 5.03
CA GLN A 44 3.65 0.05 6.37
C GLN A 44 2.87 1.04 7.24
N VAL A 45 1.83 0.54 7.90
CA VAL A 45 0.92 1.35 8.72
C VAL A 45 0.90 0.82 10.14
N HIS A 46 1.23 1.66 11.12
CA HIS A 46 1.25 1.30 12.53
C HIS A 46 0.10 1.96 13.27
N PHE A 47 -0.70 1.15 13.97
CA PHE A 47 -1.77 1.63 14.85
C PHE A 47 -1.35 1.51 16.31
N GLY A 48 -1.72 2.49 17.15
CA GLY A 48 -1.41 2.47 18.58
C GLY A 48 -2.23 1.50 19.41
N ARG A 49 -3.18 0.82 18.78
CA ARG A 49 -4.09 -0.16 19.37
C ARG A 49 -4.50 -1.16 18.31
N ARG A 50 -5.09 -2.28 18.72
CA ARG A 50 -5.73 -3.21 17.79
C ARG A 50 -6.91 -2.52 17.10
N VAL A 51 -6.90 -2.52 15.78
CA VAL A 51 -7.96 -1.95 14.93
C VAL A 51 -8.52 -3.05 14.04
N ALA A 52 -9.85 -3.05 13.86
CA ALA A 52 -10.49 -3.93 12.89
C ALA A 52 -10.38 -3.30 11.49
N ILE A 53 -9.74 -4.00 10.57
CA ILE A 53 -9.61 -3.59 9.16
C ILE A 53 -10.55 -4.47 8.35
N SER A 54 -11.48 -3.86 7.62
CA SER A 54 -12.40 -4.60 6.74
C SER A 54 -11.93 -4.60 5.29
N HIS A 55 -11.38 -3.49 4.81
CA HIS A 55 -10.95 -3.31 3.43
C HIS A 55 -9.67 -2.47 3.38
N VAL A 56 -8.83 -2.78 2.40
CA VAL A 56 -7.73 -1.94 1.94
C VAL A 56 -8.06 -1.57 0.49
N CYS A 57 -8.11 -0.28 0.19
CA CYS A 57 -8.44 0.21 -1.14
C CYS A 57 -7.20 0.89 -1.74
N LEU A 58 -6.87 0.57 -2.99
CA LEU A 58 -5.74 1.14 -3.71
C LEU A 58 -6.25 1.62 -5.06
N TYR A 59 -6.08 2.90 -5.37
CA TYR A 59 -6.37 3.40 -6.70
C TYR A 59 -5.19 3.05 -7.62
N LEU A 60 -5.47 2.36 -8.74
CA LEU A 60 -4.49 1.96 -9.74
C LEU A 60 -5.00 2.36 -11.13
N ASP A 61 -4.13 2.88 -11.99
CA ASP A 61 -4.48 3.21 -13.37
C ASP A 61 -3.32 2.84 -14.32
N PHE A 62 -3.47 1.70 -14.99
CA PHE A 62 -2.45 1.19 -15.90
C PHE A 62 -2.15 2.14 -17.06
N SER A 63 -3.16 2.89 -17.52
CA SER A 63 -2.98 3.79 -18.67
C SER A 63 -2.14 5.02 -18.29
N LEU A 64 -2.14 5.40 -17.01
CA LEU A 64 -1.35 6.50 -16.48
C LEU A 64 0.03 6.04 -15.97
N ASP A 65 0.08 4.89 -15.30
CA ASP A 65 1.27 4.43 -14.59
C ASP A 65 2.17 3.49 -15.41
N GLU A 66 1.63 2.85 -16.45
CA GLU A 66 2.32 1.90 -17.32
C GLU A 66 3.16 0.89 -16.52
N SER A 67 4.50 0.96 -16.62
CA SER A 67 5.45 0.09 -15.93
C SER A 67 5.51 0.26 -14.41
N TYR A 68 5.00 1.37 -13.87
CA TYR A 68 4.89 1.63 -12.43
C TYR A 68 3.68 0.94 -11.79
N THR A 69 2.73 0.45 -12.61
CA THR A 69 1.57 -0.28 -12.11
C THR A 69 2.00 -1.59 -11.42
N PRO A 70 1.63 -1.82 -10.15
CA PRO A 70 1.98 -3.05 -9.46
C PRO A 70 1.30 -4.25 -10.12
N LYS A 71 2.06 -5.31 -10.37
CA LYS A 71 1.55 -6.56 -10.96
C LYS A 71 1.04 -7.53 -9.91
N ARG A 72 1.67 -7.53 -8.74
CA ARG A 72 1.33 -8.42 -7.62
C ARG A 72 1.37 -7.64 -6.32
N ILE A 73 0.32 -7.79 -5.52
CA ILE A 73 0.16 -7.14 -4.22
C ILE A 73 -0.06 -8.22 -3.16
N THR A 74 0.65 -8.10 -2.04
CA THR A 74 0.46 -8.92 -0.85
C THR A 74 0.12 -8.02 0.32
N ILE A 75 -0.88 -8.40 1.11
CA ILE A 75 -1.25 -7.68 2.33
C ILE A 75 -0.94 -8.59 3.50
N GLU A 76 -0.16 -8.07 4.45
CA GLU A 76 0.17 -8.76 5.69
C GLU A 76 -0.27 -7.93 6.89
N ALA A 77 -0.67 -8.59 7.97
CA ALA A 77 -1.04 -7.95 9.23
C ALA A 77 -0.53 -8.78 10.41
N GLY A 78 -0.22 -8.09 11.50
CA GLY A 78 0.31 -8.65 12.75
C GLY A 78 0.26 -7.60 13.85
N MET A 79 0.62 -7.98 15.08
CA MET A 79 0.69 -7.04 16.20
C MET A 79 2.03 -6.28 16.22
N THR A 80 3.04 -6.85 15.60
CA THR A 80 4.41 -6.36 15.45
C THR A 80 4.89 -6.62 14.01
N THR A 81 6.11 -6.18 13.69
CA THR A 81 6.74 -6.49 12.40
C THR A 81 7.24 -7.93 12.30
N GLN A 82 7.31 -8.65 13.41
CA GLN A 82 7.90 -9.98 13.50
C GLN A 82 6.86 -11.11 13.33
N ASP A 83 5.57 -10.79 13.48
CA ASP A 83 4.43 -11.72 13.41
C ASP A 83 3.46 -11.37 12.27
N LEU A 84 3.94 -10.65 11.25
CA LEU A 84 3.15 -10.38 10.05
C LEU A 84 2.77 -11.68 9.35
N SER A 85 1.51 -11.79 8.98
CA SER A 85 0.95 -12.93 8.23
C SER A 85 -0.02 -12.44 7.16
N PHE A 86 -0.21 -13.21 6.08
CA PHE A 86 -1.09 -12.82 4.99
C PHE A 86 -2.52 -12.56 5.49
N ALA A 87 -3.04 -11.38 5.18
CA ALA A 87 -4.31 -10.86 5.68
C ALA A 87 -5.38 -10.68 4.58
N THR A 88 -5.17 -11.27 3.41
CA THR A 88 -6.14 -11.34 2.31
C THR A 88 -7.15 -12.48 2.53
N TYR A 89 -8.29 -12.40 1.84
CA TYR A 89 -9.23 -13.53 1.72
C TYR A 89 -9.31 -13.97 0.25
N PRO A 90 -9.14 -15.27 -0.06
CA PRO A 90 -8.76 -16.35 0.86
C PRO A 90 -7.37 -16.12 1.49
N VAL A 91 -7.14 -16.68 2.69
CA VAL A 91 -5.89 -16.47 3.44
C VAL A 91 -4.69 -17.01 2.65
N ASN A 92 -3.54 -16.35 2.79
CA ASN A 92 -2.28 -16.69 2.10
C ASN A 92 -2.28 -16.48 0.58
N THR A 93 -3.09 -15.56 0.04
CA THR A 93 -3.06 -15.25 -1.40
C THR A 93 -2.50 -13.89 -1.70
N SER A 94 -1.66 -13.83 -2.74
CA SER A 94 -1.34 -12.59 -3.43
C SER A 94 -2.46 -12.20 -4.40
N ILE A 95 -2.64 -10.90 -4.56
CA ILE A 95 -3.54 -10.32 -5.56
C ILE A 95 -2.71 -10.07 -6.80
N GLU A 96 -3.01 -10.77 -7.89
CA GLU A 96 -2.48 -10.46 -9.22
C GLU A 96 -3.37 -9.39 -9.86
N VAL A 97 -2.74 -8.38 -10.46
CA VAL A 97 -3.43 -7.23 -11.04
C VAL A 97 -3.08 -7.13 -12.52
N HIS A 98 -4.12 -7.02 -13.35
CA HIS A 98 -3.99 -7.00 -14.82
C HIS A 98 -4.60 -5.73 -15.38
N GLU A 99 -3.75 -4.79 -15.78
CA GLU A 99 -4.13 -3.50 -16.39
C GLU A 99 -5.30 -2.80 -15.67
N PRO A 100 -5.22 -2.61 -14.34
CA PRO A 100 -6.32 -2.07 -13.54
C PRO A 100 -6.63 -0.61 -13.88
N VAL A 101 -7.88 -0.20 -13.67
CA VAL A 101 -8.32 1.20 -13.72
C VAL A 101 -9.37 1.44 -12.63
N GLY A 102 -9.03 2.20 -11.60
CA GLY A 102 -9.94 2.58 -10.52
C GLY A 102 -9.49 2.15 -9.13
N TRP A 103 -10.45 2.14 -8.19
CA TRP A 103 -10.30 1.76 -6.77
C TRP A 103 -10.35 0.26 -6.51
#